data_AF-A0A7Y7INH8-F1
#
_entry.id   AF-A0A7Y7INH8-F1
#
_cell.length_a   1.000
_cell.length_b   1.000
_cell.length_c   1.000
_cell.angle_alpha   90.00
_cell.angle_beta   90.00
_cell.angle_gamma   90.00
#
_symmetry.space_group_name_H-M   'P 1'
#
loop_
_entity.id
_entity.type
_entity.pdbx_description
1 polymer ?
#
loop_
_entity_poly.entity_id
_entity_poly.type
_entity_poly.pdbx_seq_one_letter_code
_entity_poly.pdbx_strand_id
1 'polypeptide(L)'
;MKGRKMAAVLVAATMTGALAMAGCGQEQAPAGPGTSTTGPQSSETTPATRTSTELLALKDTLKSKLGSAYSDSWIEGGRLHVAVTTPEAEKTVAAAGAIPKLVTFNAAELESALKSVAAWQASLPPDQAAAIYKIIPDGRSGTVTIYVAAGQLEAISAAAAQARPAGKVPLAIRVSTGPATPL
;
A
#
# COMPACT_ATOMS: atom_id res chain seq x y z
N MET A 1 35.12 -27.63 11.44
CA MET A 1 34.79 -29.08 11.29
C MET A 1 33.31 -29.28 11.57
N LYS A 2 32.63 -30.09 10.73
CA LYS A 2 31.26 -30.67 10.85
C LYS A 2 30.09 -29.65 10.80
N GLY A 3 29.11 -29.75 9.91
CA GLY A 3 28.84 -30.73 8.86
C GLY A 3 27.62 -30.31 8.03
N ARG A 4 27.69 -30.54 6.72
CA ARG A 4 26.58 -30.49 5.75
C ARG A 4 25.54 -31.57 6.09
N LYS A 5 24.25 -31.28 5.87
CA LYS A 5 23.31 -32.23 5.24
C LYS A 5 22.31 -31.47 4.35
N MET A 6 22.36 -31.78 3.06
CA MET A 6 21.28 -31.57 2.10
C MET A 6 20.24 -32.68 2.27
N ALA A 7 18.98 -32.36 1.99
CA ALA A 7 17.99 -33.32 1.54
C ALA A 7 17.02 -32.62 0.59
N ALA A 8 17.09 -32.98 -0.68
CA ALA A 8 16.07 -32.75 -1.68
C ALA A 8 15.04 -33.88 -1.60
N VAL A 9 13.77 -33.57 -1.81
CA VAL A 9 12.75 -34.56 -2.18
C VAL A 9 11.95 -34.00 -3.35
N LEU A 10 12.09 -34.66 -4.49
CA LEU A 10 11.20 -34.60 -5.65
C LEU A 10 10.05 -35.58 -5.43
N VAL A 11 8.80 -35.19 -5.74
CA VAL A 11 7.78 -36.12 -6.25
C VAL A 11 6.96 -35.39 -7.32
N ALA A 12 6.70 -36.13 -8.42
CA ALA A 12 6.17 -35.67 -9.68
C ALA A 12 4.66 -35.95 -9.86
N ALA A 13 4.07 -35.16 -10.77
CA ALA A 13 3.04 -35.43 -11.78
C ALA A 13 1.67 -36.07 -11.43
N THR A 14 0.65 -35.58 -12.17
CA THR A 14 -0.58 -36.23 -12.73
C THR A 14 -1.85 -35.41 -12.42
N MET A 15 -2.88 -35.21 -13.25
CA MET A 15 -3.29 -35.69 -14.57
C MET A 15 -4.08 -34.61 -15.34
N THR A 16 -4.03 -34.75 -16.65
CA THR A 16 -4.92 -34.22 -17.69
C THR A 16 -6.41 -34.41 -17.39
N GLY A 17 -7.22 -33.40 -17.70
CA GLY A 17 -8.68 -33.50 -17.79
C GLY A 17 -9.23 -32.53 -18.84
N ALA A 18 -9.32 -32.99 -20.09
CA ALA A 18 -10.04 -32.31 -21.16
C ALA A 18 -11.53 -32.68 -21.09
N LEU A 19 -12.42 -31.69 -21.09
CA LEU A 19 -13.86 -31.89 -21.28
C LEU A 19 -14.25 -31.42 -22.68
N ALA A 20 -14.94 -32.31 -23.37
CA ALA A 20 -15.25 -32.28 -24.79
C ALA A 20 -16.38 -31.32 -25.16
N MET A 21 -16.34 -30.92 -26.44
CA MET A 21 -17.41 -30.27 -27.22
C MET A 21 -18.57 -31.24 -27.50
N ALA A 22 -19.81 -30.74 -27.53
CA ALA A 22 -20.81 -30.92 -28.61
C ALA A 22 -22.24 -30.61 -28.12
N GLY A 23 -22.98 -29.84 -28.92
CA GLY A 23 -24.42 -29.63 -28.71
C GLY A 23 -25.00 -28.61 -29.69
N CYS A 24 -25.18 -29.01 -30.96
CA CYS A 24 -25.92 -28.28 -31.98
C CYS A 24 -27.43 -28.30 -31.68
N GLY A 25 -28.10 -27.18 -31.94
CA GLY A 25 -29.57 -27.09 -32.04
C GLY A 25 -29.95 -25.80 -32.78
N GLN A 26 -30.23 -25.92 -34.08
CA GLN A 26 -30.81 -24.89 -34.94
C GLN A 26 -32.30 -24.69 -34.63
N GLU A 27 -32.79 -23.45 -34.70
CA GLU A 27 -34.12 -23.17 -35.25
C GLU A 27 -34.09 -21.79 -35.94
N GLN A 28 -34.68 -21.71 -37.13
CA GLN A 28 -34.43 -20.70 -38.15
C GLN A 28 -35.72 -19.93 -38.52
N ALA A 29 -35.68 -18.60 -38.30
CA ALA A 29 -36.29 -17.48 -39.05
C ALA A 29 -37.85 -17.31 -39.11
N PRO A 30 -38.42 -16.11 -39.43
CA PRO A 30 -38.12 -15.33 -40.65
C PRO A 30 -37.89 -13.81 -40.47
N ALA A 31 -37.44 -13.21 -41.58
CA ALA A 31 -36.94 -11.85 -41.76
C ALA A 31 -38.02 -10.75 -41.78
N GLY A 32 -37.63 -9.55 -41.35
CA GLY A 32 -38.22 -8.27 -41.74
C GLY A 32 -37.11 -7.32 -42.24
N PRO A 33 -37.30 -6.55 -43.33
CA PRO A 33 -36.27 -5.66 -43.84
C PRO A 33 -36.28 -4.35 -43.04
N GLY A 34 -35.24 -4.14 -42.24
CA GLY A 34 -34.97 -2.88 -41.56
C GLY A 34 -33.50 -2.51 -41.73
N THR A 35 -33.16 -1.87 -42.84
CA THR A 35 -31.86 -1.21 -43.01
C THR A 35 -31.76 -0.07 -42.01
N SER A 36 -30.93 -0.24 -40.98
CA SER A 36 -30.38 0.85 -40.18
C SER A 36 -28.88 0.64 -40.07
N THR A 37 -28.16 1.38 -40.92
CA THR A 37 -26.72 1.55 -40.93
C THR A 37 -26.25 1.90 -39.51
N THR A 38 -25.66 0.93 -38.82
CA THR A 38 -24.98 1.17 -37.55
C THR A 38 -23.56 1.58 -37.89
N GLY A 39 -23.24 2.88 -37.73
CA GLY A 39 -21.86 3.36 -37.80
C GLY A 39 -21.02 2.70 -36.70
N PRO A 40 -19.69 2.61 -36.87
CA PRO A 40 -18.83 2.09 -35.81
C PRO A 40 -18.91 3.05 -34.62
N GLN A 41 -19.66 2.64 -33.59
CA GLN A 41 -19.64 3.29 -32.30
C GLN A 41 -18.27 2.98 -31.71
N SER A 42 -17.37 3.97 -31.77
CA SER A 42 -16.14 3.97 -30.99
C SER A 42 -16.54 3.88 -29.53
N SER A 43 -16.51 2.67 -28.98
CA SER A 43 -16.58 2.48 -27.54
C SER A 43 -15.33 3.13 -26.95
N GLU A 44 -15.47 4.36 -26.47
CA GLU A 44 -14.60 4.87 -25.41
C GLU A 44 -14.56 3.79 -24.34
N THR A 45 -13.41 3.13 -24.26
CA THR A 45 -13.17 2.08 -23.27
C THR A 45 -12.97 2.81 -21.96
N THR A 46 -14.08 3.14 -21.28
CA THR A 46 -14.04 3.48 -19.86
C THR A 46 -13.31 2.33 -19.17
N PRO A 47 -12.16 2.59 -18.51
CA PRO A 47 -11.44 1.51 -17.84
C PRO A 47 -12.40 0.86 -16.85
N ALA A 48 -12.59 -0.46 -16.98
CA ALA A 48 -13.44 -1.22 -16.09
C ALA A 48 -13.03 -0.93 -14.64
N THR A 49 -13.98 -0.48 -13.83
CA THR A 49 -13.76 -0.24 -12.41
C THR A 49 -13.42 -1.57 -11.76
N ARG A 50 -12.18 -1.71 -11.26
CA ARG A 50 -11.78 -2.90 -10.49
C ARG A 50 -12.56 -2.95 -9.19
N THR A 51 -12.92 -4.16 -8.79
CA THR A 51 -13.50 -4.45 -7.47
C THR A 51 -12.48 -4.20 -6.36
N SER A 52 -12.96 -3.99 -5.13
CA SER A 52 -12.10 -3.81 -3.95
C SER A 52 -11.15 -5.01 -3.73
N THR A 53 -11.65 -6.23 -3.96
CA THR A 53 -10.86 -7.47 -3.84
C THR A 53 -9.71 -7.52 -4.84
N GLU A 54 -9.96 -7.13 -6.10
CA GLU A 54 -8.91 -7.08 -7.13
C GLU A 54 -7.85 -6.02 -6.81
N LEU A 55 -8.25 -4.87 -6.27
CA LEU A 55 -7.31 -3.82 -5.85
C LEU A 55 -6.44 -4.28 -4.66
N LEU A 56 -7.01 -5.03 -3.71
CA LEU A 56 -6.27 -5.60 -2.59
C LEU A 56 -5.25 -6.65 -3.05
N ALA A 57 -5.66 -7.57 -3.93
CA ALA A 57 -4.75 -8.57 -4.50
C ALA A 57 -3.61 -7.93 -5.32
N LEU A 58 -3.93 -6.87 -6.08
CA LEU A 58 -2.94 -6.08 -6.81
C LEU A 58 -1.95 -5.39 -5.86
N LYS A 59 -2.44 -4.81 -4.77
CA LYS A 59 -1.59 -4.23 -3.72
C LYS A 59 -0.60 -5.25 -3.19
N ASP A 60 -1.05 -6.44 -2.79
CA ASP A 60 -0.19 -7.45 -2.19
C ASP A 60 0.87 -7.95 -3.20
N THR A 61 0.47 -8.11 -4.46
CA THR A 61 1.37 -8.43 -5.58
C THR A 61 2.44 -7.35 -5.76
N LEU A 62 2.04 -6.09 -5.82
CA LEU A 62 2.97 -4.96 -5.99
C LEU A 62 3.90 -4.82 -4.78
N LYS A 63 3.37 -4.91 -3.55
CA LYS A 63 4.19 -4.85 -2.34
C LYS A 63 5.28 -5.92 -2.34
N SER A 64 4.94 -7.16 -2.68
CA SER A 64 5.91 -8.25 -2.81
C SER A 64 6.95 -7.99 -3.89
N LYS A 65 6.53 -7.57 -5.09
CA LYS A 65 7.41 -7.33 -6.24
C LYS A 65 8.36 -6.15 -6.03
N LEU A 66 7.90 -5.09 -5.38
CA LEU A 66 8.65 -3.85 -5.19
C LEU A 66 9.65 -3.95 -4.03
N GLY A 67 9.39 -4.83 -3.05
CA GLY A 67 10.30 -5.07 -1.94
C GLY A 67 10.68 -3.79 -1.19
N SER A 68 11.98 -3.54 -1.05
CA SER A 68 12.51 -2.36 -0.34
C SER A 68 12.21 -1.02 -1.02
N ALA A 69 11.74 -1.00 -2.27
CA ALA A 69 11.31 0.22 -2.92
C ALA A 69 9.87 0.62 -2.54
N TYR A 70 9.09 -0.27 -1.92
CA TYR A 70 7.72 -0.01 -1.48
C TYR A 70 7.68 0.88 -0.23
N SER A 71 6.81 1.88 -0.22
CA SER A 71 6.52 2.71 0.95
C SER A 71 5.13 2.47 1.51
N ASP A 72 4.08 2.75 0.74
CA ASP A 72 2.69 2.53 1.17
C ASP A 72 1.74 2.44 -0.04
N SER A 73 0.46 2.16 0.21
CA SER A 73 -0.57 2.08 -0.81
C SER A 73 -1.94 2.47 -0.27
N TRP A 74 -2.73 3.15 -1.08
CA TRP A 74 -4.10 3.54 -0.73
C TRP A 74 -5.01 3.44 -1.95
N ILE A 75 -6.33 3.36 -1.72
CA ILE A 75 -7.33 3.40 -2.77
C ILE A 75 -7.96 4.79 -2.79
N GLU A 76 -7.92 5.45 -3.93
CA GLU A 76 -8.48 6.78 -4.15
C GLU A 76 -9.07 6.85 -5.56
N GLY A 77 -10.30 7.36 -5.66
CA GLY A 77 -11.01 7.42 -6.94
C GLY A 77 -11.16 6.06 -7.64
N GLY A 78 -11.35 4.97 -6.88
CA GLY A 78 -11.49 3.62 -7.44
C GLY A 78 -10.19 3.02 -8.01
N ARG A 79 -9.03 3.62 -7.73
CA ARG A 79 -7.74 3.17 -8.22
C ARG A 79 -6.77 2.95 -7.07
N LEU A 80 -5.88 1.99 -7.25
CA LEU A 80 -4.78 1.76 -6.33
C LEU A 80 -3.67 2.77 -6.62
N HIS A 81 -3.29 3.54 -5.60
CA HIS A 81 -2.09 4.35 -5.58
C HIS A 81 -1.01 3.63 -4.77
N VAL A 82 0.24 3.68 -5.23
CA VAL A 82 1.36 3.04 -4.56
C VAL A 82 2.53 4.01 -4.47
N ALA A 83 2.94 4.32 -3.24
CA ALA A 83 4.12 5.11 -2.95
C ALA A 83 5.39 4.24 -3.02
N VAL A 84 6.39 4.72 -3.75
CA VAL A 84 7.65 4.01 -4.00
C VAL A 84 8.85 4.97 -3.96
N THR A 85 10.06 4.46 -3.76
CA THR A 85 11.27 5.29 -3.61
C THR A 85 12.19 5.34 -4.84
N THR A 86 11.90 4.57 -5.89
CA THR A 86 12.75 4.54 -7.09
C THR A 86 11.95 4.73 -8.38
N PRO A 87 12.53 5.38 -9.41
CA PRO A 87 11.88 5.50 -10.72
C PRO A 87 11.56 4.16 -11.40
N GLU A 88 12.37 3.11 -11.15
CA GLU A 88 12.12 1.76 -11.68
C GLU A 88 10.87 1.13 -11.05
N ALA A 89 10.66 1.37 -9.75
CA ALA A 89 9.47 0.96 -9.05
C ALA A 89 8.22 1.69 -9.57
N GLU A 90 8.32 2.99 -9.88
CA GLU A 90 7.21 3.74 -10.47
C GLU A 90 6.74 3.14 -11.80
N LYS A 91 7.70 2.79 -12.68
CA LYS A 91 7.41 2.11 -13.95
C LYS A 91 6.70 0.77 -13.72
N THR A 92 7.15 0.03 -12.70
CA THR A 92 6.54 -1.27 -12.33
C THR A 92 5.09 -1.10 -11.86
N VAL A 93 4.81 -0.08 -11.05
CA VAL A 93 3.45 0.24 -10.57
C VAL A 93 2.55 0.69 -11.72
N ALA A 94 3.04 1.61 -12.57
CA ALA A 94 2.30 2.09 -13.73
C ALA A 94 1.95 0.96 -14.71
N ALA A 95 2.91 0.06 -14.99
CA ALA A 95 2.68 -1.09 -15.86
C ALA A 95 1.63 -2.07 -15.31
N ALA A 96 1.40 -2.09 -13.98
CA ALA A 96 0.36 -2.90 -13.36
C ALA A 96 -1.03 -2.21 -13.36
N GLY A 97 -1.13 -1.00 -13.90
CA GLY A 97 -2.34 -0.20 -13.91
C GLY A 97 -2.70 0.38 -12.54
N ALA A 98 -1.71 0.63 -11.70
CA ALA A 98 -1.82 1.42 -10.48
C ALA A 98 -1.17 2.79 -10.68
N ILE A 99 -1.44 3.74 -9.79
CA ILE A 99 -0.89 5.09 -9.86
C ILE A 99 0.37 5.17 -8.99
N PRO A 100 1.56 5.34 -9.58
CA PRO A 100 2.78 5.51 -8.80
C PRO A 100 2.80 6.88 -8.11
N LYS A 101 3.46 6.93 -6.96
CA LYS A 101 3.89 8.16 -6.31
C LYS A 101 5.33 8.01 -5.83
N LEU A 102 6.26 8.76 -6.41
CA LEU A 102 7.61 8.83 -5.84
C LEU A 102 7.60 9.52 -4.48
N VAL A 103 8.24 8.89 -3.50
CA VAL A 103 8.46 9.41 -2.15
C VAL A 103 9.91 9.18 -1.73
N THR A 104 10.36 9.88 -0.70
CA THR A 104 11.76 9.83 -0.26
C THR A 104 12.09 8.58 0.56
N PHE A 105 11.15 8.10 1.38
CA PHE A 105 11.39 7.04 2.36
C PHE A 105 10.53 5.81 2.08
N ASN A 106 11.14 4.63 2.21
CA ASN A 106 10.43 3.37 2.08
C ASN A 106 9.77 2.95 3.42
N ALA A 107 9.03 1.84 3.38
CA ALA A 107 8.30 1.35 4.56
C ALA A 107 9.24 1.01 5.73
N ALA A 108 10.42 0.44 5.45
CA ALA A 108 11.37 0.04 6.48
C ALA A 108 12.03 1.24 7.16
N GLU A 109 12.33 2.30 6.42
CA GLU A 109 12.86 3.55 6.96
C GLU A 109 11.82 4.26 7.85
N LEU A 110 10.56 4.28 7.43
CA LEU A 110 9.46 4.83 8.22
C LEU A 110 9.19 4.01 9.49
N GLU A 111 9.25 2.67 9.41
CA GLU A 111 9.16 1.78 10.57
C GLU A 111 10.33 1.99 11.53
N SER A 112 11.54 2.15 11.02
CA SER A 112 12.71 2.48 11.84
C SER A 112 12.53 3.82 12.54
N ALA A 113 12.06 4.85 11.83
CA ALA A 113 11.79 6.15 12.41
C ALA A 113 10.70 6.09 13.49
N LEU A 114 9.62 5.33 13.27
CA LEU A 114 8.59 5.07 14.26
C LEU A 114 9.19 4.49 15.55
N LYS A 115 10.03 3.45 15.43
CA LYS A 115 10.69 2.82 16.59
C LYS A 115 11.60 3.79 17.33
N SER A 116 12.36 4.61 16.61
CA SER A 116 13.21 5.64 17.22
C SER A 116 12.39 6.71 17.96
N VAL A 117 11.26 7.13 17.40
CA VAL A 117 10.35 8.08 18.07
C VAL A 117 9.71 7.45 19.31
N ALA A 118 9.31 6.18 19.26
CA ALA A 118 8.78 5.48 20.44
C ALA A 118 9.84 5.29 21.54
N ALA A 119 11.08 4.97 21.18
CA ALA A 119 12.18 4.89 22.14
C ALA A 119 12.48 6.26 22.78
N TRP A 120 12.43 7.33 21.99
CA TRP A 120 12.55 8.69 22.50
C TRP A 120 11.39 9.07 23.44
N GLN A 121 10.14 8.73 23.11
CA GLN A 121 9.00 8.93 24.01
C GLN A 121 9.26 8.30 25.39
N ALA A 122 9.82 7.08 25.43
CA ALA A 122 10.16 6.40 26.68
C ALA A 122 11.27 7.09 27.49
N SER A 123 12.04 8.00 26.87
CA SER A 123 13.09 8.80 27.53
C SER A 123 12.60 10.16 28.04
N LEU A 124 11.37 10.57 27.68
CA LEU A 124 10.80 11.84 28.10
C LEU A 124 10.39 11.84 29.57
N PRO A 125 10.24 13.02 30.20
CA PRO A 125 9.57 13.14 31.48
C PRO A 125 8.19 12.44 31.47
N PRO A 126 7.77 11.78 32.56
CA PRO A 126 6.54 10.99 32.58
C PRO A 126 5.29 11.73 32.07
N ASP A 127 5.12 12.99 32.45
CA ASP A 127 3.97 13.80 32.03
C ASP A 127 3.97 14.09 30.52
N GLN A 128 5.15 14.26 29.92
CA GLN A 128 5.30 14.46 28.47
C GLN A 128 5.12 13.14 27.72
N ALA A 129 5.70 12.05 28.23
CA ALA A 129 5.55 10.72 27.64
C ALA A 129 4.08 10.28 27.60
N ALA A 130 3.35 10.50 28.70
CA ALA A 130 1.92 10.19 28.82
C ALA A 130 1.03 11.10 27.96
N ALA A 131 1.53 12.28 27.58
CA ALA A 131 0.83 13.20 26.70
C ALA A 131 0.95 12.86 25.22
N ILE A 132 1.83 11.92 24.83
CA ILE A 132 1.90 11.38 23.47
C ILE A 132 0.93 10.22 23.36
N TYR A 133 -0.16 10.41 22.60
CA TYR A 133 -1.25 9.43 22.52
C TYR A 133 -1.10 8.47 21.35
N LYS A 134 -0.43 8.90 20.28
CA LYS A 134 -0.28 8.10 19.07
C LYS A 134 0.93 8.55 18.27
N ILE A 135 1.64 7.59 17.69
CA ILE A 135 2.71 7.83 16.72
C ILE A 135 2.35 7.03 15.47
N ILE A 136 2.27 7.69 14.31
CA ILE A 136 1.85 7.08 13.04
C ILE A 136 2.89 7.38 11.96
N PRO A 137 3.48 6.35 11.32
CA PRO A 137 4.17 6.54 10.05
C PRO A 137 3.15 6.64 8.91
N ASP A 138 3.37 7.55 7.98
CA ASP A 138 2.58 7.71 6.77
C ASP A 138 3.49 7.64 5.53
N GLY A 139 3.46 6.51 4.81
CA GLY A 139 4.25 6.37 3.59
C GLY A 139 3.65 7.09 2.38
N ARG A 140 2.40 7.56 2.45
CA ARG A 140 1.85 8.48 1.43
C ARG A 140 2.57 9.82 1.47
N SER A 141 2.92 10.34 2.64
CA SER A 141 3.62 11.62 2.81
C SER A 141 5.11 11.48 3.14
N GLY A 142 5.57 10.28 3.48
CA GLY A 142 6.93 10.05 3.94
C GLY A 142 7.23 10.70 5.30
N THR A 143 6.22 10.79 6.18
CA THR A 143 6.29 11.53 7.45
C THR A 143 5.91 10.62 8.61
N VAL A 144 6.52 10.83 9.78
CA VAL A 144 6.02 10.30 11.06
C VAL A 144 5.26 11.42 11.77
N THR A 145 4.04 11.14 12.24
CA THR A 145 3.21 12.10 12.98
C THR A 145 3.00 11.65 14.41
N ILE A 146 3.26 12.55 15.36
CA ILE A 146 2.93 12.38 16.78
C ILE A 146 1.66 13.18 17.08
N TYR A 147 0.70 12.52 17.74
CA TYR A 147 -0.50 13.15 18.27
C TYR A 147 -0.36 13.31 19.79
N VAL A 148 -0.51 14.54 20.27
CA VAL A 148 -0.22 14.92 21.65
C VAL A 148 -1.36 15.67 22.34
N ALA A 149 -1.37 15.68 23.67
CA ALA A 149 -2.26 16.52 24.45
C ALA A 149 -2.01 18.01 24.13
N ALA A 150 -3.08 18.81 24.03
CA ALA A 150 -2.98 20.23 23.66
C ALA A 150 -2.03 21.03 24.57
N GLY A 151 -2.08 20.78 25.89
CA GLY A 151 -1.23 21.46 26.87
C GLY A 151 0.26 21.09 26.83
N GLN A 152 0.64 20.10 26.03
CA GLN A 152 2.03 19.60 25.94
C GLN A 152 2.63 19.79 24.54
N LEU A 153 1.89 20.39 23.60
CA LEU A 153 2.33 20.58 22.21
C LEU A 153 3.69 21.29 22.13
N GLU A 154 3.82 22.45 22.77
CA GLU A 154 5.04 23.26 22.71
C GLU A 154 6.22 22.56 23.37
N ALA A 155 6.02 21.97 24.56
CA ALA A 155 7.06 21.28 25.30
C ALA A 155 7.60 20.07 24.52
N ILE A 156 6.70 19.23 23.98
CA ILE A 156 7.09 18.06 23.18
C ILE A 156 7.73 18.50 21.87
N SER A 157 7.24 19.58 21.24
CA SER A 157 7.83 20.10 19.99
C SER A 157 9.26 20.62 20.20
N ALA A 158 9.51 21.35 21.29
CA ALA A 158 10.85 21.79 21.64
C ALA A 158 11.79 20.61 21.93
N ALA A 159 11.33 19.62 22.71
CA ALA A 159 12.10 18.42 23.00
C ALA A 159 12.42 17.61 21.72
N ALA A 160 11.45 17.48 20.81
CA ALA A 160 11.63 16.78 19.54
C ALA A 160 12.59 17.52 18.60
N ALA A 161 12.55 18.86 18.57
CA ALA A 161 13.46 19.67 17.77
C ALA A 161 14.93 19.51 18.23
N GLN A 162 15.15 19.40 19.55
CA GLN A 162 16.48 19.18 20.11
C GLN A 162 16.96 17.74 19.87
N ALA A 163 16.12 16.73 20.14
CA ALA A 163 16.51 15.33 20.06
C ALA A 163 16.54 14.77 18.63
N ARG A 164 15.73 15.35 17.73
CA ARG A 164 15.52 14.88 16.35
C ARG A 164 15.25 13.37 16.26
N PRO A 165 14.23 12.85 16.96
CA PRO A 165 14.09 11.41 17.19
C PRO A 165 13.76 10.60 15.93
N ALA A 166 13.18 11.22 14.90
CA ALA A 166 12.94 10.59 13.60
C ALA A 166 14.15 10.66 12.64
N GLY A 167 15.26 11.26 13.07
CA GLY A 167 16.48 11.41 12.29
C GLY A 167 16.28 12.22 11.00
N LYS A 168 16.35 11.54 9.86
CA LYS A 168 16.15 12.14 8.53
C LYS A 168 14.68 12.19 8.10
N VAL A 169 13.82 11.37 8.69
CA VAL A 169 12.39 11.34 8.36
C VAL A 169 11.71 12.58 8.97
N PRO A 170 10.90 13.32 8.20
CA PRO A 170 10.09 14.41 8.73
C PRO A 170 9.23 13.96 9.91
N LEU A 171 9.23 14.77 10.96
CA LEU A 171 8.41 14.57 12.15
C LEU A 171 7.38 15.69 12.24
N ALA A 172 6.10 15.35 12.13
CA ALA A 172 5.00 16.25 12.41
C ALA A 172 4.48 16.03 13.83
N ILE A 173 4.12 17.11 14.52
CA ILE A 173 3.48 17.05 15.83
C ILE A 173 2.15 17.77 15.73
N ARG A 174 1.08 17.13 16.21
CA ARG A 174 -0.30 17.58 16.09
C ARG A 174 -1.02 17.37 17.41
N VAL A 175 -1.98 18.24 17.70
CA VAL A 175 -2.88 18.04 18.85
C VAL A 175 -3.81 16.86 18.54
N SER A 176 -3.96 15.96 19.51
CA SER A 176 -5.00 14.93 19.48
C SER A 176 -6.35 15.52 19.86
N THR A 177 -7.39 15.17 19.12
CA THR A 177 -8.79 15.51 19.45
C THR A 177 -9.49 14.42 20.26
N GLY A 178 -8.84 13.29 20.52
CA GLY A 178 -9.36 12.17 21.32
C GLY A 178 -8.49 11.85 22.55
N PRO A 179 -9.05 11.16 23.56
CA PRO A 179 -8.32 10.75 24.77
C PRO A 179 -7.18 9.77 24.41
N ALA A 180 -6.20 9.67 25.30
CA ALA A 180 -5.10 8.70 25.18
C ALA A 180 -5.66 7.28 24.96
N THR A 181 -5.19 6.58 23.93
CA THR A 181 -5.49 5.16 23.75
C THR A 181 -4.45 4.36 24.55
N PRO A 182 -4.83 3.33 25.33
CA PRO A 182 -3.86 2.51 26.04
C PRO A 182 -2.86 1.87 25.06
N LEU A 183 -1.58 1.84 25.44
CA LEU A 183 -0.50 1.17 24.72
C LEU A 183 -0.56 -0.36 24.90
#